data_AF-A0A820K7V8-F1
#
_entry.id   AF-A0A820K7V8-F1
#
_cell.length_a   1.000
_cell.length_b   1.000
_cell.length_c   1.000
_cell.angle_alpha   90.00
_cell.angle_beta   90.00
_cell.angle_gamma   90.00
#
_symmetry.space_group_name_H-M   'P 1'
#
loop_
_entity.id
_entity.type
_entity.pdbx_description
1 polymer ?
#
loop_
_entity_poly.entity_id
_entity_poly.type
_entity_poly.pdbx_seq_one_letter_code
_entity_poly.pdbx_strand_id
1 'polypeptide(L)' 'PSGFYLTQNSLKIRRTISTTIDIIEKSPSFVSLDRYDGVALDHSEVKNVIQVFTIITEHEHVKELQEFYYTISLWFIYSK' A
#
# COMPACT_ATOMS: atom_id res chain seq x y z
N PRO A 1 4.80 0.86 -6.96
CA PRO A 1 4.33 2.10 -7.66
C PRO A 1 2.94 1.98 -8.30
N SER A 2 2.72 0.99 -9.18
CA SER A 2 1.45 0.83 -9.90
C SER A 2 0.24 0.69 -8.98
N GLY A 3 0.34 -0.13 -7.93
CA GLY A 3 -0.71 -0.27 -6.91
C GLY A 3 -1.07 1.06 -6.24
N PHE A 4 -0.08 1.85 -5.84
CA PHE A 4 -0.30 3.16 -5.23
C PHE A 4 -0.96 4.16 -6.19
N TYR A 5 -0.56 4.20 -7.47
CA TYR A 5 -1.21 5.07 -8.45
C TYR A 5 -2.65 4.67 -8.75
N LEU A 6 -2.95 3.37 -8.76
CA LEU A 6 -4.32 2.88 -8.86
C LEU A 6 -5.15 3.32 -7.66
N THR A 7 -4.63 3.14 -6.44
CA THR A 7 -5.29 3.61 -5.21
C THR A 7 -5.55 5.11 -5.26
N GLN A 8 -4.55 5.90 -5.68
CA GLN A 8 -4.69 7.35 -5.83
C GLN A 8 -5.82 7.72 -6.80
N ASN A 9 -5.90 7.03 -7.95
CA ASN A 9 -6.94 7.28 -8.94
C ASN A 9 -8.33 6.89 -8.40
N SER A 10 -8.42 5.74 -7.73
CA SER A 10 -9.66 5.28 -7.10
C SER A 10 -10.15 6.25 -6.02
N LEU A 11 -9.24 6.79 -5.18
CA LEU A 11 -9.58 7.81 -4.18
C LEU A 11 -10.09 9.11 -4.80
N LYS A 12 -9.55 9.53 -5.96
CA LYS A 12 -10.04 10.71 -6.70
C LYS A 12 -11.45 10.51 -7.24
N ILE A 13 -11.77 9.30 -7.70
CA ILE A 13 -13.08 8.94 -8.27
C ILE A 13 -14.13 8.68 -7.17
N ARG A 14 -13.69 8.32 -5.96
CA ARG A 14 -14.50 7.94 -4.78
C ARG A 14 -15.61 8.92 -4.36
N ARG A 15 -15.66 10.15 -4.88
CA ARG A 15 -16.69 11.15 -4.54
C ARG A 15 -18.14 10.64 -4.66
N THR A 16 -18.37 9.53 -5.36
CA THR A 16 -19.68 8.90 -5.57
C THR A 16 -19.91 7.56 -4.86
N ILE A 17 -18.89 6.90 -4.28
CA ILE A 17 -19.04 5.56 -3.67
C ILE A 17 -18.20 5.45 -2.38
N SER A 18 -18.83 5.03 -1.27
CA SER A 18 -18.15 4.77 0.00
C SER A 18 -17.33 3.47 -0.06
N THR A 19 -16.23 3.48 -0.80
CA THR A 19 -15.34 2.31 -0.98
C THR A 19 -14.14 2.41 -0.04
N THR A 20 -13.85 1.36 0.72
CA THR A 20 -12.56 1.20 1.42
C THR A 20 -11.60 0.45 0.51
N ILE A 21 -10.33 0.84 0.46
CA ILE A 21 -9.30 0.20 -0.36
C ILE A 21 -8.32 -0.50 0.56
N ASP A 22 -8.31 -1.83 0.51
CA ASP A 22 -7.34 -2.64 1.22
C ASP A 22 -6.15 -2.92 0.30
N ILE A 23 -4.96 -2.45 0.67
CA ILE A 23 -3.70 -2.75 -0.02
C ILE A 23 -3.09 -3.96 0.68
N ILE A 24 -2.96 -5.07 -0.05
CA ILE A 24 -2.34 -6.29 0.46
C ILE A 24 -0.91 -6.36 -0.06
N GLU A 25 0.07 -6.42 0.85
CA GLU A 25 1.49 -6.53 0.51
C GLU A 25 2.10 -7.76 1.17
N LYS A 26 2.92 -8.49 0.42
CA LYS A 26 3.63 -9.68 0.89
C LYS A 26 4.86 -9.30 1.72
N SER A 27 5.54 -8.24 1.32
CA SER A 27 6.67 -7.68 2.05
C SER A 27 6.23 -7.15 3.42
N PRO A 28 7.07 -7.25 4.46
CA PRO A 28 6.84 -6.56 5.74
C PRO A 28 6.87 -5.03 5.63
N SER A 29 7.17 -4.47 4.45
CA SER A 29 7.08 -3.04 4.13
C SER A 29 6.17 -2.79 2.92
N PHE A 30 5.15 -1.94 3.11
CA PHE A 30 4.21 -1.50 2.05
C PHE A 30 4.84 -0.61 1.00
N VAL A 31 5.87 0.13 1.41
CA VAL A 31 6.79 0.76 0.45
C VAL A 31 7.71 -0.32 -0.09
N SER A 32 7.13 -1.32 -0.76
CA SER A 32 7.83 -2.29 -1.61
C SER A 32 8.31 -1.56 -2.87
N LEU A 33 9.32 -0.72 -2.60
CA LEU A 33 10.40 -0.18 -3.43
C LEU A 33 11.47 0.53 -2.58
N ASP A 34 11.37 0.46 -1.25
CA ASP A 34 12.46 0.67 -0.30
C ASP A 34 12.81 -0.70 0.31
N ARG A 35 13.81 -1.43 -0.18
CA ARG A 35 15.20 -1.01 -0.20
C ARG A 35 15.92 -1.48 -1.48
N TYR A 36 15.88 -0.73 -2.57
CA TYR A 36 17.03 -0.65 -3.50
C TYR A 36 17.24 -1.58 -4.71
N ASP A 37 16.51 -2.64 -5.05
CA ASP A 37 17.02 -3.50 -6.16
C ASP A 37 16.91 -2.88 -7.59
N GLY A 38 16.12 -1.81 -7.79
CA GLY A 38 15.89 -1.25 -9.13
C GLY A 38 16.35 0.20 -9.36
N VAL A 39 16.35 1.05 -8.32
CA VAL A 39 16.74 2.46 -8.44
C VAL A 39 18.09 2.66 -7.78
N ALA A 40 19.06 3.06 -8.59
CA ALA A 40 20.44 3.21 -8.16
C ALA A 40 20.60 4.22 -7.00
N LEU A 41 21.65 4.02 -6.20
CA LEU A 41 21.94 4.80 -4.99
C LEU A 41 22.15 6.29 -5.26
N ASP A 42 22.72 6.60 -6.42
CA ASP A 42 23.01 7.93 -6.94
C ASP A 42 21.79 8.66 -7.50
N HIS A 43 20.66 7.97 -7.72
CA HIS A 43 19.40 8.55 -8.22
C HIS A 43 18.37 8.69 -7.10
N SER A 44 18.75 9.43 -6.05
CA SER A 44 17.92 9.63 -4.85
C SER A 44 16.64 10.42 -5.12
N GLU A 45 16.62 11.28 -6.13
CA GLU A 45 15.49 12.12 -6.52
C GLU A 45 14.28 11.31 -7.00
N VAL A 46 14.50 10.14 -7.60
CA VAL A 46 13.44 9.23 -8.05
C VAL A 46 12.68 8.63 -6.87
N LYS A 47 13.29 8.61 -5.68
CA LYS A 47 12.68 8.09 -4.44
C LYS A 47 11.71 9.08 -3.80
N ASN A 48 11.67 10.34 -4.22
CA ASN A 48 10.75 11.33 -3.66
C ASN A 48 9.26 10.95 -3.82
N VAL A 49 8.93 10.07 -4.77
CA VAL A 49 7.58 9.51 -4.93
C VAL A 49 7.05 8.79 -3.68
N ILE A 50 7.95 8.33 -2.79
CA ILE A 50 7.59 7.69 -1.52
C ILE A 50 6.70 8.60 -0.67
N GLN A 51 6.99 9.91 -0.64
CA GLN A 51 6.18 10.86 0.13
C GLN A 51 4.72 10.86 -0.33
N VAL A 52 4.48 10.70 -1.63
CA VAL A 52 3.12 10.58 -2.19
C VAL A 52 2.47 9.27 -1.76
N PHE A 53 3.23 8.17 -1.73
CA PHE A 53 2.71 6.86 -1.31
C PHE A 53 2.37 6.85 0.18
N THR A 54 3.20 7.45 1.04
CA THR A 54 2.90 7.64 2.47
C THR A 54 1.60 8.41 2.68
N ILE A 55 1.38 9.50 1.93
CA ILE A 55 0.12 10.26 2.01
C ILE A 55 -1.09 9.39 1.59
N ILE A 56 -0.92 8.51 0.60
CA ILE A 56 -1.99 7.61 0.16
C ILE A 56 -2.33 6.58 1.25
N THR A 57 -1.35 6.07 1.97
CA THR A 57 -1.56 5.02 2.98
C THR A 57 -2.11 5.55 4.30
N GLU A 58 -1.81 6.80 4.62
CA GLU A 58 -2.41 7.52 5.74
C GLU A 58 -3.87 7.96 5.50
N HIS A 59 -4.39 7.77 4.29
CA HIS A 59 -5.77 8.12 3.96
C HIS A 59 -6.77 7.25 4.74
N GLU A 60 -7.79 7.85 5.36
CA GLU A 60 -8.78 7.17 6.24
C GLU A 60 -9.55 6.00 5.61
N HIS A 61 -9.50 5.90 4.28
CA HIS A 61 -10.18 4.88 3.49
C HIS A 61 -9.22 3.89 2.83
N VAL A 62 -7.95 3.93 3.23
CA VAL A 62 -6.93 2.98 2.83
C VAL A 62 -6.54 2.19 4.06
N LYS A 63 -6.45 0.87 3.90
CA LYS A 63 -5.91 -0.02 4.93
C LYS A 63 -4.76 -0.81 4.36
N GLU A 64 -3.70 -0.87 5.13
CA GLU A 64 -2.51 -1.65 4.85
C GLU A 64 -2.63 -3.02 5.51
N LEU A 65 -2.70 -4.09 4.72
CA LEU A 65 -2.78 -5.47 5.19
C LEU A 65 -1.55 -6.27 4.75
N GLN A 66 -0.75 -6.72 5.71
CA GLN A 66 0.44 -7.54 5.41
C GLN A 66 0.01 -8.99 5.30
N GLU A 67 0.43 -9.69 4.25
CA GLU A 67 -0.02 -11.05 3.95
C GLU A 67 0.22 -12.00 5.14
N PHE A 68 1.37 -11.88 5.83
CA PHE A 68 1.68 -12.68 7.02
C PHE A 68 0.67 -12.49 8.16
N TYR A 69 0.21 -11.26 8.39
CA TYR A 69 -0.80 -10.95 9.41
C TYR A 69 -2.22 -11.31 8.94
N TYR A 70 -2.47 -11.24 7.63
CA TYR A 70 -3.76 -11.61 7.05
C TYR A 70 -4.04 -13.12 7.16
N THR A 71 -3.03 -13.96 6.92
CA THR A 71 -3.17 -15.43 7.06
C THR A 71 -3.48 -15.83 8.50
N ILE A 72 -2.82 -15.22 9.48
CA ILE A 72 -3.07 -15.47 10.91
C ILE A 72 -4.49 -15.02 11.29
N SER A 73 -4.90 -13.83 10.84
CA SER A 73 -6.22 -13.28 11.14
C SER A 73 -7.35 -14.16 10.61
N LEU A 74 -7.23 -14.64 9.37
CA LEU A 74 -8.20 -15.59 8.79
C LEU A 74 -8.21 -16.92 9.54
N TRP A 75 -7.04 -17.46 9.90
CA TRP A 75 -6.98 -18.73 10.63
C TRP A 75 -7.69 -18.67 11.99
N PHE A 76 -7.57 -17.57 12.72
CA PHE A 76 -8.31 -17.35 13.98
C PHE A 76 -9.82 -17.18 13.79
N ILE A 77 -10.26 -16.60 12.67
CA ILE A 77 -11.68 -16.41 12.36
C ILE A 77 -12.33 -17.76 11.98
N TYR A 78 -11.63 -18.61 11.23
CA TYR A 78 -12.17 -19.87 10.70
C TYR A 78 -11.87 -21.11 11.56
N SER A 79 -11.09 -20.99 12.65
CA SER A 79 -10.82 -22.10 13.59
C SER A 79 -11.71 -22.08 14.84
N LYS A 80 -12.90 -21.46 14.76
CA LYS A 80 -13.94 -21.53 15.79
C LYS A 80 -15.07 -22.47 15.38
#